data_AF-A0A1H6FIV6-F1
#
_entry.id   AF-A0A1H6FIV6-F1
#
_cell.length_a   1.000
_cell.length_b   1.000
_cell.length_c   1.000
_cell.angle_alpha   90.00
_cell.angle_beta   90.00
_cell.angle_gamma   90.00
#
_symmetry.space_group_name_H-M   'P 1'
#
loop_
_entity.id
_entity.type
_entity.pdbx_description
1 polymer ?
#
loop_
_entity_poly.entity_id
_entity_poly.type
_entity_poly.pdbx_seq_one_letter_code
_entity_poly.pdbx_strand_id
1 'polypeptide(L)'
;MFAATATAPEETRTLALDRHAPEWLQDATKFKTHAHIFNPVWVIRTLRRYEGPPHRLLDPLLRVRVGGCWYAVLDATAGVRAYVRGNKVKRFWVGFYNAKAIDHFIGAPVAVRVTSASTQEYYTYPELLDAATKNTGVLPRAVVGDRGYSVSPAFEHNTRLGVASVFPWRASNVRPEREMEDCDTHDRHGVVRYKHCGSPTRFISFTRTAGGNRGPRLYVQCLQPITAGCETRQSIGCNVSWRMLVPLWRDTPTYLALRHSHHRYERVHHHWRVRWRSGADDHALRPKRRGRDNQQLRANAALLIEWLMVCWREEWLPDSRPRGVPHRDQIIEDDGTGYASSLANLRHELGLDRPFGTKAVALGIGPAVPLALSPDAVADDPAEPEEPPVVPPELPGETEDHREDQPGKDAAEVDVDDLDDMPF
;
A
#
# COMPACT_ATOMS: atom_id res chain seq x y z
N MET A 1 61.96 37.46 -5.82
CA MET A 1 60.84 38.41 -5.83
C MET A 1 59.70 37.77 -5.08
N PHE A 2 59.33 38.41 -3.97
CA PHE A 2 58.26 38.03 -3.06
C PHE A 2 56.88 38.20 -3.71
N ALA A 3 55.93 37.31 -3.40
CA ALA A 3 54.74 37.65 -2.61
C ALA A 3 53.79 36.44 -2.55
N ALA A 4 53.87 35.69 -1.45
CA ALA A 4 52.76 34.87 -0.98
C ALA A 4 51.75 35.82 -0.31
N THR A 5 50.49 35.78 -0.73
CA THR A 5 49.41 36.54 -0.08
C THR A 5 48.55 35.59 0.74
N ALA A 6 48.42 35.98 2.00
CA ALA A 6 47.80 35.31 3.13
C ALA A 6 46.40 34.71 2.85
N THR A 7 46.24 33.51 3.38
CA THR A 7 44.96 32.89 3.76
C THR A 7 44.23 33.76 4.79
N ALA A 8 43.00 34.16 4.47
CA ALA A 8 42.07 34.70 5.46
C ALA A 8 41.51 33.55 6.32
N PRO A 9 41.30 33.74 7.63
CA PRO A 9 40.73 32.72 8.48
C PRO A 9 39.23 32.56 8.17
N GLU A 10 38.79 31.31 8.04
CA GLU A 10 37.40 30.91 8.07
C GLU A 10 36.78 31.43 9.38
N GLU A 11 35.94 32.46 9.29
CA GLU A 11 35.05 32.83 10.39
C GLU A 11 34.03 31.72 10.55
N THR A 12 34.34 30.78 11.45
CA THR A 12 33.37 29.89 12.06
C THR A 12 32.36 30.76 12.80
N ARG A 13 31.31 31.20 12.11
CA ARG A 13 30.08 31.67 12.74
C ARG A 13 29.41 30.45 13.35
N THR A 14 29.88 30.07 14.53
CA THR A 14 29.10 29.36 15.53
C THR A 14 27.89 30.27 15.80
N LEU A 15 26.77 30.00 15.13
CA LEU A 15 25.46 30.41 15.64
C LEU A 15 25.37 29.76 17.02
N ALA A 16 25.69 30.56 18.04
CA ALA A 16 25.36 30.27 19.41
C ALA A 16 23.83 30.17 19.46
N LEU A 17 23.33 28.97 19.22
CA LEU A 17 22.04 28.53 19.71
C LEU A 17 22.11 28.71 21.21
N ASP A 18 21.50 29.80 21.68
CA ASP A 18 21.27 30.06 23.09
C ASP A 18 20.50 28.85 23.64
N ARG A 19 21.25 27.94 24.27
CA ARG A 19 20.79 26.66 24.79
C ARG A 19 20.12 26.90 26.13
N HIS A 20 18.93 27.48 26.11
CA HIS A 20 17.92 27.05 27.06
C HIS A 20 17.03 26.05 26.34
N ALA A 21 17.41 24.77 26.45
CA ALA A 21 16.47 23.69 26.22
C ALA A 21 15.17 24.04 26.98
N PRO A 22 13.99 23.96 26.33
CA PRO A 22 12.74 24.25 27.01
C PRO A 22 12.66 23.46 28.33
N GLU A 23 12.12 24.06 29.39
CA GLU A 23 12.03 23.42 30.72
C GLU A 23 11.45 21.99 30.66
N TRP A 24 10.52 21.73 29.74
CA TRP A 24 9.95 20.39 29.54
C TRP A 24 10.95 19.33 29.05
N LEU A 25 12.04 19.75 28.40
CA LEU A 25 13.14 18.89 27.95
C LEU A 25 14.13 18.58 29.10
N GLN A 26 14.24 19.48 30.10
CA GLN A 26 15.00 19.20 31.32
C GLN A 26 14.28 18.21 32.24
N ASP A 27 12.96 18.11 32.16
CA ASP A 27 12.21 17.03 32.80
C ASP A 27 12.34 15.69 32.05
N ALA A 28 12.77 15.69 30.79
CA ALA A 28 13.02 14.46 30.05
C ALA A 28 14.20 13.67 30.66
N THR A 29 15.26 14.31 31.20
CA THR A 29 16.37 13.58 31.85
C THR A 29 15.98 12.86 33.14
N LYS A 30 14.76 13.08 33.67
CA LYS A 30 14.12 12.23 34.69
C LYS A 30 13.48 10.96 34.10
N PHE A 31 13.85 10.58 32.87
CA PHE A 31 13.38 9.40 32.12
C PHE A 31 13.46 8.09 32.92
N LYS A 32 14.47 7.94 33.81
CA LYS A 32 14.72 6.72 34.61
C LYS A 32 13.65 6.42 35.67
N THR A 33 13.05 7.43 36.29
CA THR A 33 12.07 7.25 37.38
C THR A 33 10.62 7.21 36.91
N HIS A 34 10.35 7.40 35.61
CA HIS A 34 9.03 7.73 35.10
C HIS A 34 8.63 7.02 33.80
N ALA A 35 9.15 5.81 33.55
CA ALA A 35 8.67 4.96 32.44
C ALA A 35 7.13 4.73 32.50
N HIS A 36 6.51 4.84 33.68
CA HIS A 36 5.07 4.81 33.90
C HIS A 36 4.34 6.15 33.63
N ILE A 37 5.05 7.28 33.44
CA ILE A 37 4.48 8.59 33.04
C ILE A 37 4.26 8.65 31.52
N PHE A 38 5.04 7.90 30.74
CA PHE A 38 4.64 7.52 29.37
C PHE A 38 3.57 6.42 29.37
N ASN A 39 2.71 6.38 30.38
CA ASN A 39 1.40 5.80 30.17
C ASN A 39 0.74 6.66 29.07
N PRO A 40 0.45 6.14 27.87
CA PRO A 40 -0.25 6.90 26.84
C PRO A 40 -1.56 7.50 27.34
N VAL A 41 -2.18 6.88 28.35
CA VAL A 41 -3.35 7.43 29.04
C VAL A 41 -3.04 8.77 29.70
N TRP A 42 -1.82 9.03 30.19
CA TRP A 42 -1.42 10.32 30.75
C TRP A 42 -1.25 11.39 29.67
N VAL A 43 -0.51 11.14 28.58
CA VAL A 43 -0.41 12.11 27.46
C VAL A 43 -1.78 12.38 26.85
N ILE A 44 -2.59 11.33 26.63
CA ILE A 44 -3.98 11.46 26.18
C ILE A 44 -4.83 12.19 27.23
N ARG A 45 -4.65 11.96 28.55
CA ARG A 45 -5.34 12.69 29.62
C ARG A 45 -4.92 14.15 29.71
N THR A 46 -3.65 14.46 29.47
CA THR A 46 -3.12 15.82 29.48
C THR A 46 -3.64 16.57 28.27
N LEU A 47 -3.65 15.96 27.08
CA LEU A 47 -4.37 16.49 25.92
C LEU A 47 -5.88 16.66 26.20
N ARG A 48 -6.51 15.72 26.93
CA ARG A 48 -7.90 15.85 27.43
C ARG A 48 -8.10 16.97 28.44
N ARG A 49 -7.07 17.43 29.17
CA ARG A 49 -7.16 18.57 30.11
C ARG A 49 -7.10 19.92 29.39
N TYR A 50 -6.46 19.95 28.21
CA TYR A 50 -6.51 21.10 27.29
C TYR A 50 -7.79 21.11 26.42
N GLU A 51 -8.67 20.11 26.57
CA GLU A 51 -10.02 20.14 26.00
C GLU A 51 -10.90 21.08 26.84
N GLY A 52 -11.00 22.34 26.42
CA GLY A 52 -12.01 23.29 26.92
C GLY A 52 -13.45 22.74 26.75
N PRO A 53 -14.46 23.42 27.34
CA PRO A 53 -15.82 22.91 27.42
C PRO A 53 -16.37 22.56 26.02
N PRO A 54 -17.22 21.52 25.91
CA PRO A 54 -17.79 21.13 24.63
C PRO A 54 -18.54 22.32 24.06
N HIS A 55 -18.08 22.81 22.90
CA HIS A 55 -18.82 23.80 22.13
C HIS A 55 -20.26 23.31 22.00
N ARG A 56 -21.20 24.23 22.30
CA ARG A 56 -22.66 24.07 22.31
C ARG A 56 -23.16 23.07 21.26
N LEU A 57 -24.25 22.37 21.59
CA LEU A 57 -25.12 21.67 20.63
C LEU A 57 -25.41 22.62 19.45
N LEU A 58 -24.60 22.52 18.40
CA LEU A 58 -24.80 23.22 17.14
C LEU A 58 -25.66 22.34 16.25
N ASP A 59 -26.52 22.98 15.47
CA ASP A 59 -27.26 22.37 14.37
C ASP A 59 -26.36 21.44 13.54
N PRO A 60 -26.92 20.35 12.97
CA PRO A 60 -26.15 19.46 12.14
C PRO A 60 -25.51 20.24 10.99
N LEU A 61 -24.18 20.29 10.98
CA LEU A 61 -23.40 21.06 10.02
C LEU A 61 -23.51 20.50 8.60
N LEU A 62 -23.87 19.22 8.46
CA LEU A 62 -24.07 18.56 7.17
C LEU A 62 -25.20 17.53 7.26
N ARG A 63 -26.09 17.53 6.26
CA ARG A 63 -27.11 16.46 6.07
C ARG A 63 -26.75 15.63 4.86
N VAL A 64 -26.82 14.31 5.00
CA VAL A 64 -26.53 13.36 3.91
C VAL A 64 -27.67 12.37 3.75
N ARG A 65 -27.99 12.00 2.51
CA ARG A 65 -28.99 10.98 2.21
C ARG A 65 -28.28 9.71 1.77
N VAL A 66 -28.49 8.61 2.50
CA VAL A 66 -27.90 7.30 2.18
C VAL A 66 -28.97 6.24 2.36
N GLY A 67 -29.15 5.37 1.36
CA GLY A 67 -30.15 4.29 1.42
C GLY A 67 -31.58 4.77 1.63
N GLY A 68 -31.92 5.98 1.16
CA GLY A 68 -33.23 6.60 1.35
C GLY A 68 -33.40 7.36 2.67
N CYS A 69 -32.55 7.14 3.67
CA CYS A 69 -32.58 7.78 4.98
C CYS A 69 -31.74 9.07 5.02
N TRP A 70 -32.18 10.05 5.82
CA TRP A 70 -31.44 11.27 6.08
C TRP A 70 -30.65 11.16 7.38
N TYR A 71 -29.35 11.45 7.30
CA TYR A 71 -28.44 11.47 8.45
C TYR A 71 -27.93 12.89 8.68
N ALA A 72 -27.80 13.23 9.96
CA ALA A 72 -27.22 14.47 10.44
C ALA A 72 -25.77 14.22 10.89
N VAL A 73 -24.81 14.80 10.19
CA VAL A 73 -23.38 14.72 10.54
C VAL A 73 -23.02 15.94 11.37
N LEU A 74 -22.59 15.68 12.61
CA LEU A 74 -22.27 16.72 13.59
C LEU A 74 -20.81 17.22 13.50
N ASP A 75 -20.01 16.62 12.62
CA ASP A 75 -18.62 16.98 12.34
C ASP A 75 -18.48 17.28 10.84
N ALA A 76 -18.43 18.56 10.47
CA ALA A 76 -18.35 18.99 9.07
C ALA A 76 -17.08 18.52 8.35
N THR A 77 -16.06 18.11 9.10
CA THR A 77 -14.80 17.63 8.51
C THR A 77 -14.80 16.12 8.26
N ALA A 78 -15.71 15.39 8.92
CA ALA A 78 -15.88 13.97 8.73
C ALA A 78 -16.46 13.68 7.35
N GLY A 79 -16.01 12.58 6.75
CA GLY A 79 -16.55 12.10 5.50
C GLY A 79 -17.59 11.03 5.69
N VAL A 80 -18.19 10.65 4.58
CA VAL A 80 -19.22 9.62 4.49
C VAL A 80 -18.85 8.68 3.36
N ARG A 81 -18.88 7.37 3.63
CA ARG A 81 -18.68 6.35 2.60
C ARG A 81 -19.78 5.30 2.71
N ALA A 82 -20.42 5.03 1.57
CA ALA A 82 -21.45 4.03 1.45
C ALA A 82 -21.09 3.07 0.31
N TYR A 83 -21.16 1.78 0.59
CA TYR A 83 -20.98 0.71 -0.37
C TYR A 83 -22.36 0.22 -0.76
N VAL A 84 -22.76 0.48 -1.99
CA VAL A 84 -24.09 0.17 -2.52
C VAL A 84 -23.97 -0.94 -3.54
N ARG A 85 -24.80 -1.99 -3.43
CA ARG A 85 -24.92 -3.05 -4.44
C ARG A 85 -26.37 -3.07 -4.91
N GLY A 86 -26.58 -2.71 -6.18
CA GLY A 86 -27.93 -2.45 -6.71
C GLY A 86 -28.58 -1.27 -5.96
N ASN A 87 -29.77 -1.50 -5.40
CA ASN A 87 -30.52 -0.49 -4.63
C ASN A 87 -30.30 -0.59 -3.10
N LYS A 88 -29.45 -1.51 -2.62
CA LYS A 88 -29.23 -1.73 -1.18
C LYS A 88 -27.87 -1.21 -0.73
N VAL A 89 -27.85 -0.49 0.39
CA VAL A 89 -26.61 -0.09 1.08
C VAL A 89 -26.10 -1.30 1.87
N LYS A 90 -24.95 -1.85 1.45
CA LYS A 90 -24.29 -2.98 2.14
C LYS A 90 -23.52 -2.53 3.37
N ARG A 91 -22.76 -1.44 3.26
CA ARG A 91 -21.97 -0.87 4.36
C ARG A 91 -22.03 0.64 4.28
N PHE A 92 -22.11 1.29 5.43
CA PHE A 92 -22.15 2.75 5.56
C PHE A 92 -21.35 3.15 6.78
N TRP A 93 -20.42 4.08 6.62
CA TRP A 93 -19.65 4.60 7.73
C TRP A 93 -19.36 6.09 7.56
N VAL A 94 -19.19 6.76 8.70
CA VAL A 94 -18.92 8.19 8.80
C VAL A 94 -17.66 8.37 9.64
N GLY A 95 -16.72 9.17 9.15
CA GLY A 95 -15.50 9.45 9.88
C GLY A 95 -14.32 9.81 9.01
N PHE A 96 -13.16 9.28 9.37
CA PHE A 96 -11.90 9.60 8.74
C PHE A 96 -11.16 8.33 8.35
N TYR A 97 -10.50 8.37 7.20
CA TYR A 97 -9.49 7.39 6.84
C TYR A 97 -8.14 7.79 7.45
N ASN A 98 -7.39 6.82 7.98
CA ASN A 98 -6.11 7.05 8.65
C ASN A 98 -5.00 6.26 7.95
N ALA A 99 -4.44 6.88 6.91
CA ALA A 99 -3.36 6.35 6.10
C ALA A 99 -2.03 6.39 6.86
N LYS A 100 -1.22 5.34 6.75
CA LYS A 100 0.10 5.26 7.38
C LYS A 100 1.11 4.80 6.34
N ALA A 101 2.23 5.51 6.23
CA ALA A 101 3.41 5.00 5.54
C ALA A 101 4.24 4.26 6.58
N ILE A 102 4.55 2.99 6.33
CA ILE A 102 5.27 2.12 7.26
C ILE A 102 6.64 1.83 6.67
N ASP A 103 7.68 1.99 7.49
CA ASP A 103 9.02 1.58 7.11
C ASP A 103 9.12 0.05 7.09
N HIS A 104 9.66 -0.47 5.99
CA HIS A 104 9.73 -1.91 5.73
C HIS A 104 10.67 -2.63 6.70
N PHE A 105 11.77 -1.96 7.07
CA PHE A 105 12.85 -2.51 7.88
C PHE A 105 12.47 -2.59 9.37
N ILE A 106 11.92 -1.49 9.92
CA ILE A 106 11.57 -1.35 11.34
C ILE A 106 10.14 -1.85 11.61
N GLY A 107 9.27 -1.85 10.60
CA GLY A 107 7.85 -2.19 10.75
C GLY A 107 7.07 -1.14 11.56
N ALA A 108 7.55 0.11 11.60
CA ALA A 108 6.91 1.22 12.29
C ALA A 108 6.44 2.31 11.30
N PRO A 109 5.32 3.00 11.57
CA PRO A 109 4.89 4.12 10.73
C PRO A 109 5.92 5.25 10.73
N VAL A 110 6.27 5.79 9.57
CA VAL A 110 7.13 6.99 9.39
C VAL A 110 6.33 8.25 9.11
N ALA A 111 5.11 8.11 8.58
CA ALA A 111 4.20 9.22 8.33
C ALA A 111 2.75 8.77 8.47
N VAL A 112 1.87 9.70 8.83
CA VAL A 112 0.43 9.45 9.00
C VAL A 112 -0.37 10.59 8.37
N ARG A 113 -1.46 10.26 7.70
CA ARG A 113 -2.37 11.24 7.12
C ARG A 113 -3.81 10.85 7.41
N VAL A 114 -4.53 11.73 8.09
CA VAL A 114 -5.94 11.56 8.42
C VAL A 114 -6.78 12.39 7.45
N THR A 115 -7.70 11.74 6.75
CA THR A 115 -8.48 12.36 5.68
C THR A 115 -9.94 12.02 5.82
N SER A 116 -10.80 12.84 5.21
CA SER A 116 -12.24 12.60 5.22
C SER A 116 -12.56 11.27 4.53
N ALA A 117 -13.49 10.48 5.07
CA ALA A 117 -13.93 9.23 4.43
C ALA A 117 -14.49 9.41 3.01
N SER A 118 -14.98 10.62 2.70
CA SER A 118 -15.47 11.01 1.37
C SER A 118 -14.33 11.19 0.36
N THR A 119 -13.10 11.38 0.84
CA THR A 119 -11.92 11.49 -0.02
C THR A 119 -11.45 10.08 -0.40
N GLN A 120 -11.23 9.85 -1.70
CA GLN A 120 -10.60 8.61 -2.14
C GLN A 120 -9.13 8.60 -1.74
N GLU A 121 -8.66 7.44 -1.26
CA GLU A 121 -7.35 7.27 -0.63
C GLU A 121 -6.20 7.69 -1.55
N TYR A 122 -6.32 7.41 -2.86
CA TYR A 122 -5.32 7.75 -3.86
C TYR A 122 -5.09 9.27 -4.03
N TYR A 123 -6.07 10.13 -3.71
CA TYR A 123 -5.85 11.59 -3.75
C TYR A 123 -4.88 12.06 -2.66
N THR A 124 -4.81 11.30 -1.58
CA THR A 124 -4.05 11.68 -0.37
C THR A 124 -2.69 11.00 -0.34
N TYR A 125 -2.51 10.01 -1.20
CA TYR A 125 -1.28 9.24 -1.35
C TYR A 125 -0.03 10.11 -1.64
N PRO A 126 -0.05 11.10 -2.57
CA PRO A 126 1.12 11.94 -2.82
C PRO A 126 1.60 12.70 -1.57
N GLU A 127 0.66 13.23 -0.78
CA GLU A 127 0.99 13.96 0.46
C GLU A 127 1.59 13.03 1.51
N LEU A 128 1.11 11.79 1.59
CA LEU A 128 1.63 10.79 2.51
C LEU A 128 3.06 10.36 2.12
N LEU A 129 3.31 10.15 0.82
CA LEU A 129 4.63 9.80 0.30
C LEU A 129 5.64 10.94 0.50
N ASP A 130 5.21 12.18 0.28
CA ASP A 130 6.04 13.38 0.52
C ASP A 130 6.39 13.51 2.01
N ALA A 131 5.39 13.36 2.90
CA ALA A 131 5.62 13.38 4.34
C ALA A 131 6.58 12.26 4.80
N ALA A 132 6.43 11.05 4.25
CA ALA A 132 7.35 9.94 4.53
C ALA A 132 8.77 10.27 4.07
N THR A 133 8.92 10.76 2.83
CA THR A 133 10.21 11.14 2.24
C THR A 133 10.89 12.26 3.04
N LYS A 134 10.12 13.24 3.50
CA LYS A 134 10.61 14.33 4.35
C LYS A 134 11.09 13.81 5.72
N ASN A 135 10.34 12.89 6.32
CA ASN A 135 10.66 12.35 7.64
C ASN A 135 11.86 11.39 7.62
N THR A 136 12.05 10.63 6.54
CA THR A 136 13.18 9.71 6.36
C THR A 136 14.40 10.36 5.71
N GLY A 137 14.22 11.51 5.04
CA GLY A 137 15.24 12.17 4.23
C GLY A 137 15.55 11.46 2.91
N VAL A 138 14.87 10.35 2.60
CA VAL A 138 15.16 9.50 1.44
C VAL A 138 13.87 9.08 0.75
N LEU A 139 13.82 9.23 -0.57
CA LEU A 139 12.73 8.73 -1.39
C LEU A 139 12.77 7.19 -1.40
N PRO A 140 11.67 6.49 -1.09
CA PRO A 140 11.68 5.04 -1.08
C PRO A 140 11.93 4.47 -2.48
N ARG A 141 12.62 3.33 -2.55
CA ARG A 141 12.86 2.62 -3.82
C ARG A 141 11.59 1.95 -4.35
N ALA A 142 10.75 1.47 -3.44
CA ALA A 142 9.48 0.83 -3.74
C ALA A 142 8.46 1.16 -2.65
N VAL A 143 7.18 1.16 -3.02
CA VAL A 143 6.06 1.28 -2.10
C VAL A 143 5.18 0.05 -2.27
N VAL A 144 4.89 -0.61 -1.15
CA VAL A 144 3.94 -1.71 -1.05
C VAL A 144 2.66 -1.18 -0.41
N GLY A 145 1.50 -1.62 -0.86
CA GLY A 145 0.24 -1.17 -0.28
C GLY A 145 -0.99 -1.88 -0.83
N ASP A 146 -2.14 -1.54 -0.24
CA ASP A 146 -3.41 -2.19 -0.50
C ASP A 146 -3.90 -2.07 -1.95
N ARG A 147 -4.83 -2.96 -2.30
CA ARG A 147 -5.58 -2.94 -3.56
C ARG A 147 -6.25 -1.58 -3.84
N GLY A 148 -6.58 -0.81 -2.80
CA GLY A 148 -7.14 0.56 -2.92
C GLY A 148 -6.28 1.52 -3.72
N TYR A 149 -4.94 1.41 -3.60
CA TYR A 149 -3.96 2.23 -4.32
C TYR A 149 -3.64 1.70 -5.73
N SER A 150 -4.20 0.57 -6.14
CA SER A 150 -3.98 -0.06 -7.44
C SER A 150 -4.73 0.65 -8.58
N VAL A 151 -4.49 1.95 -8.73
CA VAL A 151 -5.12 2.87 -9.69
C VAL A 151 -4.08 3.66 -10.46
N SER A 152 -4.35 3.96 -11.74
CA SER A 152 -3.37 4.59 -12.64
C SER A 152 -2.71 5.87 -12.08
N PRO A 153 -3.41 6.80 -11.40
CA PRO A 153 -2.76 7.99 -10.84
C PRO A 153 -1.67 7.70 -9.80
N ALA A 154 -1.84 6.67 -8.96
CA ALA A 154 -0.85 6.31 -7.95
C ALA A 154 0.41 5.70 -8.62
N PHE A 155 0.19 4.80 -9.58
CA PHE A 155 1.28 4.22 -10.38
C PHE A 155 2.04 5.29 -11.17
N GLU A 156 1.32 6.22 -11.80
CA GLU A 156 1.92 7.33 -12.54
C GLU A 156 2.78 8.22 -11.64
N HIS A 157 2.24 8.62 -10.48
CA HIS A 157 2.96 9.44 -9.51
C HIS A 157 4.29 8.79 -9.08
N ASN A 158 4.22 7.52 -8.66
CA ASN A 158 5.39 6.74 -8.27
C ASN A 158 6.40 6.60 -9.41
N THR A 159 5.93 6.22 -10.60
CA THR A 159 6.79 5.99 -11.77
C THR A 159 7.52 7.26 -12.18
N ARG A 160 6.88 8.43 -12.13
CA ARG A 160 7.54 9.72 -12.40
C ARG A 160 8.64 10.04 -11.38
N LEU A 161 8.45 9.64 -10.12
CA LEU A 161 9.46 9.75 -9.07
C LEU A 161 10.55 8.68 -9.15
N GLY A 162 10.36 7.64 -9.98
CA GLY A 162 11.26 6.49 -10.04
C GLY A 162 11.07 5.49 -8.89
N VAL A 163 9.91 5.56 -8.23
CA VAL A 163 9.51 4.66 -7.16
C VAL A 163 8.74 3.48 -7.77
N ALA A 164 9.11 2.26 -7.41
CA ALA A 164 8.38 1.06 -7.82
C ALA A 164 7.05 0.93 -7.05
N SER A 165 5.99 0.49 -7.72
CA SER A 165 4.67 0.26 -7.10
C SER A 165 4.39 -1.23 -6.99
N VAL A 166 4.22 -1.73 -5.77
CA VAL A 166 3.90 -3.14 -5.47
C VAL A 166 2.51 -3.18 -4.83
N PHE A 167 1.49 -3.14 -5.68
CA PHE A 167 0.10 -3.17 -5.25
C PHE A 167 -0.60 -4.41 -5.82
N PRO A 168 -1.49 -5.07 -5.05
CA PRO A 168 -2.34 -6.13 -5.57
C PRO A 168 -3.11 -5.67 -6.81
N TRP A 169 -3.37 -6.59 -7.74
CA TRP A 169 -4.15 -6.27 -8.92
C TRP A 169 -5.59 -5.91 -8.51
N ARG A 170 -6.17 -4.95 -9.23
CA ARG A 170 -7.55 -4.50 -9.01
C ARG A 170 -8.31 -4.50 -10.32
N ALA A 171 -9.36 -5.33 -10.39
CA ALA A 171 -10.35 -5.27 -11.44
C ALA A 171 -10.88 -3.84 -11.63
N SER A 172 -11.12 -3.47 -12.88
CA SER A 172 -11.79 -2.24 -13.26
C SER A 172 -13.03 -2.58 -14.08
N ASN A 173 -13.98 -1.65 -14.20
CA ASN A 173 -15.17 -1.88 -15.02
C ASN A 173 -14.83 -2.17 -16.50
N VAL A 174 -13.65 -1.72 -16.97
CA VAL A 174 -13.17 -1.92 -18.34
C VAL A 174 -12.38 -3.23 -18.49
N ARG A 175 -11.70 -3.66 -17.42
CA ARG A 175 -10.87 -4.86 -17.36
C ARG A 175 -11.24 -5.62 -16.07
N PRO A 176 -12.37 -6.36 -16.09
CA PRO A 176 -12.86 -7.11 -14.93
C PRO A 176 -12.01 -8.33 -14.61
N GLU A 177 -11.31 -8.87 -15.61
CA GLU A 177 -10.42 -10.02 -15.54
C GLU A 177 -8.98 -9.59 -15.82
N ARG A 178 -8.02 -10.32 -15.27
CA ARG A 178 -6.60 -9.96 -15.36
C ARG A 178 -6.01 -10.32 -16.71
N GLU A 179 -6.54 -11.34 -17.34
CA GLU A 179 -6.29 -11.87 -18.67
C GLU A 179 -6.46 -10.78 -19.72
N MET A 180 -7.44 -9.90 -19.52
CA MET A 180 -7.72 -8.75 -20.40
C MET A 180 -6.62 -7.68 -20.36
N GLU A 181 -5.61 -7.83 -19.50
CA GLU A 181 -4.40 -7.01 -19.54
C GLU A 181 -3.40 -7.45 -20.62
N ASP A 182 -3.52 -8.69 -21.13
CA ASP A 182 -2.67 -9.19 -22.20
C ASP A 182 -2.88 -8.41 -23.51
N CYS A 183 -1.82 -7.77 -24.00
CA CYS A 183 -1.83 -6.90 -25.17
C CYS A 183 -0.59 -7.14 -26.04
N ASP A 184 -0.60 -6.65 -27.28
CA ASP A 184 0.57 -6.67 -28.18
C ASP A 184 1.83 -5.98 -27.61
N THR A 185 1.68 -5.16 -26.57
CA THR A 185 2.80 -4.39 -25.99
C THR A 185 3.31 -4.97 -24.67
N HIS A 186 2.48 -5.65 -23.90
CA HIS A 186 2.82 -6.23 -22.60
C HIS A 186 1.79 -7.29 -22.19
N ASP A 187 2.18 -8.16 -21.26
CA ASP A 187 1.28 -9.16 -20.67
C ASP A 187 0.69 -8.71 -19.31
N ARG A 188 -0.16 -9.55 -18.72
CA ARG A 188 -0.83 -9.40 -17.42
C ARG A 188 0.09 -9.35 -16.21
N HIS A 189 1.39 -9.56 -16.41
CA HIS A 189 2.44 -9.37 -15.41
C HIS A 189 3.24 -8.09 -15.66
N GLY A 190 2.97 -7.38 -16.76
CA GLY A 190 3.68 -6.16 -17.17
C GLY A 190 4.99 -6.44 -17.89
N VAL A 191 5.24 -7.69 -18.30
CA VAL A 191 6.41 -8.05 -19.12
C VAL A 191 6.17 -7.53 -20.52
N VAL A 192 7.09 -6.71 -21.01
CA VAL A 192 6.97 -6.05 -22.32
C VAL A 192 7.13 -7.10 -23.44
N ARG A 193 6.30 -6.98 -24.48
CA ARG A 193 6.42 -7.79 -25.70
C ARG A 193 7.32 -7.10 -26.71
N TYR A 194 8.13 -7.89 -27.41
CA TYR A 194 9.08 -7.35 -28.38
C TYR A 194 8.38 -6.93 -29.68
N LYS A 195 8.64 -5.71 -30.17
CA LYS A 195 7.90 -5.11 -31.30
C LYS A 195 8.02 -5.86 -32.63
N HIS A 196 9.10 -6.63 -32.81
CA HIS A 196 9.37 -7.31 -34.08
C HIS A 196 8.82 -8.73 -34.13
N CYS A 197 8.86 -9.48 -33.03
CA CYS A 197 8.47 -10.89 -33.00
C CYS A 197 7.34 -11.21 -32.02
N GLY A 198 6.97 -10.27 -31.16
CA GLY A 198 5.99 -10.51 -30.10
C GLY A 198 6.51 -11.39 -28.97
N SER A 199 7.78 -11.80 -28.92
CA SER A 199 8.40 -12.58 -27.83
C SER A 199 8.46 -11.80 -26.49
N PRO A 200 8.56 -12.50 -25.34
CA PRO A 200 8.82 -11.81 -24.07
C PRO A 200 10.21 -11.16 -24.10
N THR A 201 10.41 -10.21 -23.19
CA THR A 201 11.66 -9.44 -23.11
C THR A 201 12.30 -9.56 -21.75
N ARG A 202 13.59 -9.24 -21.67
CA ARG A 202 14.30 -8.99 -20.41
C ARG A 202 14.35 -7.50 -20.13
N PHE A 203 14.13 -7.15 -18.88
CA PHE A 203 14.35 -5.78 -18.40
C PHE A 203 15.83 -5.43 -18.45
N ILE A 204 16.17 -4.26 -19.00
CA ILE A 204 17.55 -3.75 -19.05
C ILE A 204 17.70 -2.54 -18.12
N SER A 205 16.83 -1.54 -18.27
CA SER A 205 16.90 -0.34 -17.44
C SER A 205 15.59 0.45 -17.46
N PHE A 206 15.46 1.34 -16.48
CA PHE A 206 14.39 2.31 -16.39
C PHE A 206 14.99 3.72 -16.39
N THR A 207 14.33 4.66 -17.04
CA THR A 207 14.74 6.07 -17.06
C THR A 207 13.55 6.96 -16.75
N ARG A 208 13.69 7.84 -15.75
CA ARG A 208 12.66 8.80 -15.33
C ARG A 208 12.37 9.87 -16.38
N THR A 209 13.41 10.29 -17.08
CA THR A 209 13.41 11.34 -18.10
C THR A 209 14.23 10.81 -19.27
N ALA A 210 13.62 9.99 -20.13
CA ALA A 210 14.26 9.75 -21.42
C ALA A 210 14.25 11.09 -22.17
N GLY A 211 15.42 11.62 -22.54
CA GLY A 211 15.60 13.00 -23.02
C GLY A 211 14.43 13.56 -23.86
N GLY A 212 13.99 14.78 -23.51
CA GLY A 212 12.82 15.46 -24.10
C GLY A 212 11.49 15.20 -23.37
N ASN A 213 10.37 15.58 -24.00
CA ASN A 213 8.99 15.51 -23.45
C ASN A 213 8.41 14.09 -23.30
N ARG A 214 9.22 13.02 -23.39
CA ARG A 214 8.71 11.63 -23.56
C ARG A 214 8.41 10.89 -22.25
N GLY A 215 8.67 11.50 -21.10
CA GLY A 215 8.36 10.93 -19.78
C GLY A 215 9.16 9.66 -19.42
N PRO A 216 8.74 8.93 -18.37
CA PRO A 216 9.42 7.71 -17.92
C PRO A 216 9.34 6.56 -18.93
N ARG A 217 10.45 5.83 -19.11
CA ARG A 217 10.56 4.73 -20.10
C ARG A 217 11.26 3.50 -19.53
N LEU A 218 10.83 2.35 -20.04
CA LEU A 218 11.49 1.05 -19.84
C LEU A 218 12.31 0.74 -21.10
N TYR A 219 13.52 0.22 -20.88
CA TYR A 219 14.38 -0.33 -21.91
C TYR A 219 14.48 -1.83 -21.71
N VAL A 220 14.26 -2.56 -22.80
CA VAL A 220 14.15 -4.02 -22.78
C VAL A 220 14.83 -4.62 -23.99
N GLN A 221 15.16 -5.91 -23.91
CA GLN A 221 15.73 -6.67 -25.01
C GLN A 221 14.96 -7.97 -25.20
N CYS A 222 14.85 -8.43 -26.44
CA CYS A 222 14.19 -9.69 -26.74
C CYS A 222 14.87 -10.87 -26.02
N LEU A 223 14.08 -11.78 -25.43
CA LEU A 223 14.58 -13.04 -24.87
C LEU A 223 14.80 -14.10 -25.95
N GLN A 224 14.05 -14.02 -27.04
CA GLN A 224 14.09 -14.98 -28.13
C GLN A 224 14.28 -14.21 -29.45
N PRO A 225 15.54 -13.92 -29.85
CA PRO A 225 15.80 -13.17 -31.06
C PRO A 225 15.54 -14.04 -32.30
N ILE A 226 14.27 -14.09 -32.72
CA ILE A 226 13.80 -14.90 -33.86
C ILE A 226 14.09 -14.20 -35.19
N THR A 227 14.08 -12.87 -35.22
CA THR A 227 14.35 -12.07 -36.43
C THR A 227 15.58 -11.19 -36.21
N ALA A 228 16.26 -10.79 -37.29
CA ALA A 228 17.43 -9.90 -37.23
C ALA A 228 17.14 -8.57 -36.50
N GLY A 229 15.90 -8.08 -36.55
CA GLY A 229 15.47 -6.89 -35.81
C GLY A 229 15.49 -7.06 -34.29
N CYS A 230 15.48 -8.30 -33.79
CA CYS A 230 15.40 -8.63 -32.36
C CYS A 230 16.69 -8.45 -31.56
N GLU A 231 17.81 -8.23 -32.24
CA GLU A 231 19.10 -8.01 -31.58
C GLU A 231 19.18 -6.64 -30.90
N THR A 232 18.37 -5.68 -31.37
CA THR A 232 18.40 -4.30 -30.89
C THR A 232 17.63 -4.11 -29.58
N ARG A 233 18.08 -3.15 -28.77
CA ARG A 233 17.33 -2.73 -27.58
C ARG A 233 16.11 -1.92 -28.01
N GLN A 234 14.97 -2.21 -27.40
CA GLN A 234 13.76 -1.41 -27.62
C GLN A 234 13.39 -0.64 -26.36
N SER A 235 12.58 0.41 -26.54
CA SER A 235 11.99 1.14 -25.41
C SER A 235 10.48 1.30 -25.55
N ILE A 236 9.82 1.35 -24.40
CA ILE A 236 8.39 1.61 -24.25
C ILE A 236 8.17 2.68 -23.17
N GLY A 237 7.21 3.57 -23.39
CA GLY A 237 6.83 4.58 -22.41
C GLY A 237 5.91 3.98 -21.36
N CYS A 238 6.12 4.33 -20.08
CA CYS A 238 5.28 3.82 -19.00
C CYS A 238 3.83 4.36 -19.11
N ASN A 239 3.65 5.47 -19.82
CA ASN A 239 2.34 6.06 -20.13
C ASN A 239 1.45 5.20 -21.04
N VAL A 240 1.99 4.17 -21.70
CA VAL A 240 1.18 3.21 -22.46
C VAL A 240 0.26 2.42 -21.53
N SER A 241 0.75 2.07 -20.34
CA SER A 241 -0.07 1.48 -19.28
C SER A 241 0.63 1.71 -17.94
N TRP A 242 0.22 2.75 -17.22
CA TRP A 242 0.86 3.11 -15.94
C TRP A 242 0.80 1.98 -14.93
N ARG A 243 -0.28 1.20 -14.94
CA ARG A 243 -0.48 0.09 -14.00
C ARG A 243 0.43 -1.08 -14.32
N MET A 244 0.68 -1.37 -15.60
CA MET A 244 1.40 -2.57 -16.00
C MET A 244 2.90 -2.31 -16.18
N LEU A 245 3.26 -1.18 -16.79
CA LEU A 245 4.63 -0.82 -17.16
C LEU A 245 5.30 -0.02 -16.06
N VAL A 246 5.87 -0.73 -15.09
CA VAL A 246 6.45 -0.16 -13.87
C VAL A 246 7.97 -0.38 -13.79
N PRO A 247 8.71 0.41 -12.98
CA PRO A 247 10.17 0.31 -12.84
C PRO A 247 10.70 -1.01 -12.23
N LEU A 248 9.83 -1.81 -11.61
CA LEU A 248 10.13 -3.11 -11.01
C LEU A 248 9.12 -4.13 -11.52
N TRP A 249 9.59 -5.12 -12.28
CA TRP A 249 8.70 -6.09 -12.92
C TRP A 249 8.16 -7.14 -11.95
N ARG A 250 6.95 -7.62 -12.25
CA ARG A 250 6.20 -8.52 -11.36
C ARG A 250 6.71 -9.95 -11.34
N ASP A 251 7.57 -10.29 -12.29
CA ASP A 251 8.25 -11.59 -12.41
C ASP A 251 9.62 -11.61 -11.72
N THR A 252 10.04 -10.51 -11.10
CA THR A 252 11.30 -10.45 -10.36
C THR A 252 11.13 -10.97 -8.94
N PRO A 253 12.12 -11.71 -8.39
CA PRO A 253 12.11 -12.14 -6.99
C PRO A 253 11.87 -10.98 -6.02
N THR A 254 12.50 -9.83 -6.25
CA THR A 254 12.33 -8.62 -5.43
C THR A 254 10.89 -8.13 -5.39
N TYR A 255 10.18 -8.11 -6.53
CA TYR A 255 8.77 -7.71 -6.53
C TYR A 255 7.92 -8.66 -5.70
N LEU A 256 8.17 -9.97 -5.83
CA LEU A 256 7.39 -10.99 -5.16
C LEU A 256 7.66 -11.00 -3.65
N ALA A 257 8.93 -10.89 -3.23
CA ALA A 257 9.28 -10.70 -1.82
C ALA A 257 8.57 -9.48 -1.20
N LEU A 258 8.56 -8.34 -1.91
CA LEU A 258 7.85 -7.13 -1.49
C LEU A 258 6.33 -7.32 -1.45
N ARG A 259 5.77 -8.09 -2.38
CA ARG A 259 4.33 -8.38 -2.41
C ARG A 259 3.93 -9.27 -1.22
N HIS A 260 4.68 -10.33 -0.94
CA HIS A 260 4.38 -11.27 0.14
C HIS A 260 4.59 -10.67 1.53
N SER A 261 5.58 -9.79 1.68
CA SER A 261 5.81 -9.06 2.94
C SER A 261 4.68 -8.10 3.32
N HIS A 262 3.82 -7.69 2.37
CA HIS A 262 2.67 -6.82 2.63
C HIS A 262 1.81 -7.26 3.82
N HIS A 263 1.51 -8.57 3.91
CA HIS A 263 0.69 -9.15 4.99
C HIS A 263 1.26 -8.90 6.40
N ARG A 264 2.58 -8.71 6.52
CA ARG A 264 3.23 -8.46 7.82
C ARG A 264 2.94 -7.06 8.37
N TYR A 265 2.47 -6.12 7.55
CA TYR A 265 2.27 -4.72 7.95
C TYR A 265 0.85 -4.41 8.41
N GLU A 266 -0.14 -5.23 8.05
CA GLU A 266 -1.52 -5.05 8.52
C GLU A 266 -1.61 -5.06 10.06
N ARG A 267 -0.80 -5.88 10.72
CA ARG A 267 -0.69 -5.94 12.19
C ARG A 267 -0.34 -4.58 12.82
N VAL A 268 0.41 -3.73 12.11
CA VAL A 268 0.81 -2.40 12.60
C VAL A 268 -0.42 -1.51 12.77
N HIS A 269 -1.38 -1.58 11.84
CA HIS A 269 -2.64 -0.84 11.93
C HIS A 269 -3.46 -1.29 13.13
N HIS A 270 -3.53 -2.60 13.37
CA HIS A 270 -4.20 -3.15 14.55
C HIS A 270 -3.50 -2.72 15.85
N HIS A 271 -2.18 -2.88 15.94
CA HIS A 271 -1.40 -2.47 17.11
C HIS A 271 -1.57 -0.99 17.44
N TRP A 272 -1.63 -0.11 16.43
CA TRP A 272 -1.85 1.31 16.64
C TRP A 272 -3.26 1.65 17.14
N ARG A 273 -4.27 0.93 16.65
CA ARG A 273 -5.64 1.05 17.17
C ARG A 273 -5.70 0.66 18.65
N VAL A 274 -5.12 -0.47 19.01
CA VAL A 274 -5.13 -0.99 20.39
C VAL A 274 -4.29 -0.11 21.33
N ARG A 275 -3.04 0.20 20.98
CA ARG A 275 -2.10 0.92 21.85
C ARG A 275 -2.43 2.40 22.00
N TRP A 276 -2.76 3.07 20.89
CA TRP A 276 -2.88 4.53 20.84
C TRP A 276 -4.31 5.02 20.69
N ARG A 277 -5.27 4.11 20.49
CA ARG A 277 -6.67 4.45 20.19
C ARG A 277 -6.77 5.37 18.97
N SER A 278 -5.84 5.20 18.03
CA SER A 278 -5.77 5.96 16.78
C SER A 278 -6.62 5.24 15.73
N GLY A 279 -7.73 5.85 15.32
CA GLY A 279 -8.70 5.20 14.43
C GLY A 279 -9.52 4.09 15.10
N ALA A 280 -9.86 4.26 16.38
CA ALA A 280 -10.73 3.31 17.09
C ALA A 280 -12.16 3.31 16.49
N ASP A 281 -12.74 2.12 16.42
CA ASP A 281 -14.09 1.79 15.98
C ASP A 281 -15.13 1.83 17.12
N ASP A 282 -14.68 1.69 18.37
CA ASP A 282 -15.54 1.73 19.55
C ASP A 282 -15.88 3.17 20.02
N HIS A 283 -17.16 3.38 20.35
CA HIS A 283 -17.69 4.57 21.00
C HIS A 283 -16.93 4.96 22.28
N ALA A 284 -16.49 4.01 23.09
CA ALA A 284 -15.74 4.29 24.33
C ALA A 284 -14.37 4.93 24.07
N LEU A 285 -13.82 4.72 22.86
CA LEU A 285 -12.50 5.16 22.45
C LEU A 285 -12.53 6.41 21.56
N ARG A 286 -13.73 6.85 21.17
CA ARG A 286 -13.96 8.04 20.35
C ARG A 286 -13.48 9.31 21.09
N PRO A 287 -12.74 10.22 20.41
CA PRO A 287 -12.39 11.50 21.01
C PRO A 287 -13.63 12.32 21.34
N LYS A 288 -13.59 13.05 22.46
CA LYS A 288 -14.63 14.00 22.84
C LYS A 288 -14.69 15.19 21.88
N ARG A 289 -13.53 15.67 21.43
CA ARG A 289 -13.42 16.74 20.43
C ARG A 289 -13.54 16.19 19.00
N ARG A 290 -14.48 16.76 18.26
CA ARG A 290 -14.71 16.49 16.83
C ARG A 290 -13.66 17.22 15.98
N GLY A 291 -13.51 16.80 14.73
CA GLY A 291 -12.65 17.45 13.75
C GLY A 291 -11.48 16.57 13.29
N ARG A 292 -11.20 16.63 11.99
CA ARG A 292 -10.05 15.99 11.34
C ARG A 292 -8.74 16.37 12.04
N ASP A 293 -8.57 17.65 12.35
CA ASP A 293 -7.29 18.16 12.86
C ASP A 293 -6.99 17.61 14.27
N ASN A 294 -8.02 17.36 15.09
CA ASN A 294 -7.85 16.67 16.37
C ASN A 294 -7.41 15.21 16.16
N GLN A 295 -7.99 14.53 15.19
CA GLN A 295 -7.59 13.15 14.85
C GLN A 295 -6.17 13.09 14.29
N GLN A 296 -5.79 14.05 13.44
CA GLN A 296 -4.43 14.18 12.92
C GLN A 296 -3.43 14.46 14.05
N LEU A 297 -3.75 15.36 14.99
CA LEU A 297 -2.90 15.64 16.16
C LEU A 297 -2.68 14.38 17.00
N ARG A 298 -3.74 13.62 17.29
CA ARG A 298 -3.64 12.34 18.01
C ARG A 298 -2.78 11.32 17.26
N ALA A 299 -2.94 11.23 15.94
CA ALA A 299 -2.16 10.32 15.12
C ALA A 299 -0.67 10.73 15.05
N ASN A 300 -0.37 12.03 15.01
CA ASN A 300 1.00 12.55 15.10
C ASN A 300 1.63 12.31 16.49
N ALA A 301 0.85 12.45 17.57
CA ALA A 301 1.33 12.13 18.92
C ALA A 301 1.64 10.63 19.05
N ALA A 302 0.77 9.76 18.50
CA ALA A 302 1.02 8.32 18.44
C ALA A 302 2.30 7.99 17.65
N LEU A 303 2.54 8.67 16.52
CA LEU A 303 3.76 8.54 15.73
C LEU A 303 5.00 8.84 16.56
N LEU A 304 5.01 9.99 17.24
CA LEU A 304 6.14 10.41 18.08
C LEU A 304 6.41 9.39 19.20
N ILE A 305 5.37 8.93 19.90
CA ILE A 305 5.52 7.96 20.99
C ILE A 305 6.02 6.61 20.45
N GLU A 306 5.53 6.15 19.28
CA GLU A 306 6.01 4.93 18.63
C GLU A 306 7.52 4.99 18.41
N TRP A 307 8.01 6.07 17.81
CA TRP A 307 9.44 6.25 17.54
C TRP A 307 10.28 6.39 18.81
N LEU A 308 9.79 7.06 19.85
CA LEU A 308 10.51 7.12 21.12
C LEU A 308 10.71 5.72 21.72
N MET A 309 9.70 4.83 21.64
CA MET A 309 9.88 3.45 22.12
C MET A 309 10.75 2.62 21.20
N VAL A 310 10.67 2.82 19.88
CA VAL A 310 11.58 2.16 18.92
C VAL A 310 13.02 2.55 19.24
N CYS A 311 13.33 3.85 19.33
CA CYS A 311 14.68 4.32 19.64
C CYS A 311 15.16 3.83 21.03
N TRP A 312 14.25 3.69 22.00
CA TRP A 312 14.59 3.10 23.30
C TRP A 312 14.88 1.60 23.22
N ARG A 313 14.10 0.84 22.43
CA ARG A 313 14.24 -0.61 22.25
C ARG A 313 15.45 -0.99 21.40
N GLU A 314 15.72 -0.24 20.34
CA GLU A 314 16.86 -0.45 19.44
C GLU A 314 18.17 0.18 19.95
N GLU A 315 18.15 0.71 21.18
CA GLU A 315 19.31 1.32 21.85
C GLU A 315 19.88 2.58 21.17
N TRP A 316 19.05 3.31 20.42
CA TRP A 316 19.45 4.56 19.77
C TRP A 316 19.39 5.77 20.70
N LEU A 317 18.81 5.62 21.89
CA LEU A 317 18.83 6.64 22.94
C LEU A 317 19.89 6.34 24.00
N PRO A 318 20.54 7.37 24.57
CA PRO A 318 21.39 7.22 25.76
C PRO A 318 20.61 6.55 26.91
N ASP A 319 21.27 5.74 27.75
CA ASP A 319 20.67 5.01 28.87
C ASP A 319 19.60 3.95 28.49
N SER A 320 19.49 3.59 27.23
CA SER A 320 18.73 2.40 26.80
C SER A 320 19.31 1.14 27.48
N ARG A 321 18.44 0.23 27.90
CA ARG A 321 18.85 -1.06 28.49
C ARG A 321 18.56 -2.17 27.48
N PRO A 322 19.50 -3.11 27.25
CA PRO A 322 19.26 -4.26 26.39
C PRO A 322 18.11 -5.08 26.97
N ARG A 323 16.97 -5.07 26.26
CA ARG A 323 15.88 -6.02 26.49
C ARG A 323 15.71 -6.85 25.22
N GLY A 324 16.56 -7.86 25.10
CA GLY A 324 16.41 -8.92 24.11
C GLY A 324 17.17 -8.68 22.81
N VAL A 325 16.93 -9.60 21.88
CA VAL A 325 17.58 -9.64 20.57
C VAL A 325 17.09 -8.44 19.73
N PRO A 326 17.99 -7.58 19.21
CA PRO A 326 17.60 -6.44 18.37
C PRO A 326 16.74 -6.88 17.18
N HIS A 327 15.84 -6.01 16.69
CA HIS A 327 14.91 -6.35 15.60
C HIS A 327 15.64 -6.78 14.32
N ARG A 328 16.88 -6.31 14.12
CA ARG A 328 17.75 -6.68 13.00
C ARG A 328 18.01 -8.20 12.90
N ASP A 329 17.98 -8.92 14.02
CA ASP A 329 18.28 -10.35 14.06
C ASP A 329 16.99 -11.21 13.89
N GLN A 330 15.82 -10.58 13.70
CA GLN A 330 14.52 -11.23 13.45
C GLN A 330 14.00 -10.97 12.03
N ILE A 331 14.82 -10.37 11.16
CA ILE A 331 14.45 -10.13 9.77
C ILE A 331 14.48 -11.49 9.06
N ILE A 332 13.30 -12.09 8.88
CA ILE A 332 13.15 -13.24 7.97
C ILE A 332 13.41 -12.70 6.56
N GLU A 333 14.60 -12.99 6.05
CA GLU A 333 15.04 -12.74 4.69
C GLU A 333 14.31 -13.70 3.75
N ASP A 334 13.20 -13.25 3.17
CA ASP A 334 12.58 -13.91 2.02
C ASP A 334 13.09 -13.20 0.77
N ASP A 335 13.92 -13.90 -0.01
CA ASP A 335 14.52 -13.36 -1.24
C ASP A 335 13.56 -13.40 -2.45
N GLY A 336 12.40 -14.03 -2.27
CA GLY A 336 11.34 -14.17 -3.27
C GLY A 336 11.65 -15.10 -4.42
N THR A 337 12.75 -15.87 -4.36
CA THR A 337 13.16 -16.79 -5.44
C THR A 337 12.14 -17.90 -5.67
N GLY A 338 11.62 -18.49 -4.59
CA GLY A 338 10.58 -19.52 -4.65
C GLY A 338 9.32 -19.03 -5.38
N TYR A 339 8.82 -17.85 -5.03
CA TYR A 339 7.66 -17.25 -5.70
C TYR A 339 7.94 -16.95 -7.18
N ALA A 340 9.16 -16.51 -7.51
CA ALA A 340 9.53 -16.23 -8.89
C ALA A 340 9.55 -17.52 -9.73
N SER A 341 10.02 -18.62 -9.16
CA SER A 341 9.95 -19.95 -9.78
C SER A 341 8.51 -20.41 -10.00
N SER A 342 7.64 -20.31 -8.99
CA SER A 342 6.21 -20.66 -9.15
C SER A 342 5.54 -19.82 -10.24
N LEU A 343 5.79 -18.50 -10.25
CA LEU A 343 5.26 -17.61 -11.28
C LEU A 343 5.83 -17.92 -12.67
N ALA A 344 7.10 -18.32 -12.78
CA ALA A 344 7.69 -18.74 -14.05
C ALA A 344 7.01 -19.99 -14.60
N ASN A 345 6.69 -20.97 -13.75
CA ASN A 345 5.95 -22.17 -14.13
C ASN A 345 4.53 -21.83 -14.63
N LEU A 346 3.79 -21.02 -13.86
CA LEU A 346 2.47 -20.53 -14.29
C LEU A 346 2.54 -19.82 -15.65
N ARG A 347 3.54 -18.95 -15.84
CA ARG A 347 3.72 -18.25 -17.11
C ARG A 347 3.97 -19.21 -18.27
N HIS A 348 4.68 -20.31 -18.02
CA HIS A 348 4.92 -21.35 -19.02
C HIS A 348 3.62 -22.09 -19.38
N GLU A 349 2.84 -22.50 -18.38
CA GLU A 349 1.54 -23.16 -18.56
C GLU A 349 0.56 -22.29 -19.35
N LEU A 350 0.53 -20.99 -19.05
CA LEU A 350 -0.31 -20.02 -19.77
C LEU A 350 0.24 -19.64 -21.15
N GLY A 351 1.44 -20.10 -21.52
CA GLY A 351 2.12 -19.76 -22.77
C GLY A 351 2.58 -18.30 -22.87
N LEU A 352 2.71 -17.59 -21.75
CA LEU A 352 3.15 -16.19 -21.68
C LEU A 352 4.65 -16.01 -21.95
N ASP A 353 5.43 -17.09 -21.86
CA ASP A 353 6.85 -17.18 -22.20
C ASP A 353 7.10 -17.37 -23.71
N ARG A 354 6.07 -17.65 -24.50
CA ARG A 354 6.15 -17.84 -25.97
C ARG A 354 5.72 -16.59 -26.73
N PRO A 355 6.16 -16.38 -27.99
CA PRO A 355 5.70 -15.26 -28.82
C PRO A 355 4.18 -15.29 -29.02
N PHE A 356 3.53 -14.14 -28.88
CA PHE A 356 2.10 -13.96 -29.20
C PHE A 356 1.83 -12.53 -29.69
N GLY A 357 0.64 -12.30 -30.21
CA GLY A 357 0.17 -11.00 -30.69
C GLY A 357 0.27 -10.87 -32.21
N THR A 358 -0.16 -9.73 -32.75
CA THR A 358 -0.28 -9.51 -34.21
C THR A 358 1.01 -9.78 -34.98
N LYS A 359 2.17 -9.50 -34.37
CA LYS A 359 3.49 -9.72 -34.95
C LYS A 359 3.90 -11.19 -34.97
N ALA A 360 3.57 -11.95 -33.93
CA ALA A 360 3.85 -13.37 -33.88
C ALA A 360 3.03 -14.12 -34.95
N VAL A 361 1.75 -13.74 -35.11
CA VAL A 361 0.87 -14.27 -36.15
C VAL A 361 1.39 -13.96 -37.55
N ALA A 362 1.78 -12.71 -37.82
CA ALA A 362 2.30 -12.31 -39.12
C ALA A 362 3.59 -13.05 -39.52
N LEU A 363 4.36 -13.53 -38.53
CA LEU A 363 5.57 -14.32 -38.72
C LEU A 363 5.32 -15.84 -38.69
N GLY A 364 4.10 -16.29 -38.38
CA GLY A 364 3.76 -17.71 -38.26
C GLY A 364 4.43 -18.42 -37.08
N ILE A 365 4.84 -17.67 -36.05
CA ILE A 365 5.62 -18.18 -34.90
C ILE A 365 4.82 -18.28 -33.59
N GLY A 366 3.58 -17.79 -33.58
CA GLY A 366 2.74 -17.81 -32.39
C GLY A 366 1.32 -17.31 -32.64
N PRO A 367 0.41 -17.54 -31.67
CA PRO A 367 -0.99 -17.17 -31.76
C PRO A 367 -1.23 -15.66 -31.56
N ALA A 368 -2.45 -15.20 -31.84
CA ALA A 368 -2.87 -13.81 -31.60
C ALA A 368 -2.99 -13.50 -30.10
N VAL A 369 -3.38 -14.48 -29.29
CA VAL A 369 -3.54 -14.40 -27.83
C VAL A 369 -2.78 -15.55 -27.16
N PRO A 370 -2.40 -15.44 -25.88
CA PRO A 370 -1.76 -16.54 -25.14
C PRO A 370 -2.57 -17.85 -25.21
N LEU A 371 -1.88 -18.99 -25.17
CA LEU A 371 -2.44 -20.33 -25.41
C LEU A 371 -3.63 -20.66 -24.49
N ALA A 372 -3.59 -20.25 -23.22
CA ALA A 372 -4.69 -20.48 -22.27
C ALA A 372 -5.98 -19.71 -22.58
N LEU A 373 -5.94 -18.74 -23.51
CA LEU A 373 -7.11 -18.00 -24.01
C LEU A 373 -7.51 -18.42 -25.43
N SER A 374 -6.82 -19.41 -26.02
CA SER A 374 -7.21 -19.94 -27.31
C SER A 374 -8.43 -20.84 -27.14
N PRO A 375 -9.54 -20.61 -27.84
CA PRO A 375 -10.73 -21.48 -27.77
C PRO A 375 -10.42 -22.94 -28.15
N ASP A 376 -9.32 -23.18 -28.89
CA ASP A 376 -8.88 -24.52 -29.28
C ASP A 376 -8.16 -25.29 -28.14
N ALA A 377 -7.81 -24.65 -27.03
CA ALA A 377 -7.12 -25.30 -25.90
C ALA A 377 -8.07 -26.05 -24.94
N VAL A 378 -9.38 -25.97 -25.15
CA VAL A 378 -10.41 -26.64 -24.33
C VAL A 378 -10.92 -27.93 -25.00
N ALA A 379 -10.41 -28.28 -26.18
CA ALA A 379 -10.86 -29.44 -26.93
C ALA A 379 -9.94 -30.66 -26.68
N ASP A 380 -9.87 -31.18 -25.45
CA ASP A 380 -9.40 -32.55 -25.18
C ASP A 380 -9.59 -33.03 -23.72
N ASP A 381 -10.67 -32.61 -23.02
CA ASP A 381 -11.10 -33.33 -21.81
C ASP A 381 -12.22 -34.32 -22.17
N PRO A 382 -12.00 -35.66 -22.01
CA PRO A 382 -13.07 -36.63 -22.17
C PRO A 382 -14.07 -36.44 -21.03
N ALA A 383 -15.34 -36.26 -21.41
CA ALA A 383 -16.46 -36.06 -20.49
C ALA A 383 -16.41 -37.00 -19.26
N GLU A 384 -16.31 -36.40 -18.07
CA GLU A 384 -16.57 -37.13 -16.83
C GLU A 384 -18.04 -37.59 -16.79
N PRO A 385 -18.31 -38.81 -16.29
CA PRO A 385 -19.67 -39.34 -16.22
C PRO A 385 -20.48 -38.62 -15.14
N GLU A 386 -21.70 -38.21 -15.49
CA GLU A 386 -22.67 -37.61 -14.56
C GLU A 386 -22.90 -38.50 -13.32
N GLU A 387 -22.54 -38.01 -12.13
CA GLU A 387 -23.00 -38.59 -10.87
C GLU A 387 -24.47 -38.23 -10.61
N PRO A 388 -25.29 -39.17 -10.09
CA PRO A 388 -26.70 -38.96 -9.87
C PRO A 388 -26.98 -38.01 -8.68
N PRO A 389 -28.14 -37.32 -8.67
CA PRO A 389 -28.43 -36.27 -7.69
C PRO A 389 -28.59 -36.82 -6.28
N VAL A 390 -27.81 -36.27 -5.34
CA VAL A 390 -27.95 -36.52 -3.89
C VAL A 390 -29.18 -35.79 -3.37
N VAL A 391 -30.17 -36.54 -2.90
CA VAL A 391 -31.35 -36.04 -2.18
C VAL A 391 -30.92 -35.61 -0.76
N PRO A 392 -31.22 -34.38 -0.30
CA PRO A 392 -30.93 -33.98 1.08
C PRO A 392 -31.89 -34.67 2.07
N PRO A 393 -31.42 -35.13 3.23
CA PRO A 393 -32.32 -35.62 4.28
C PRO A 393 -33.08 -34.46 4.95
N GLU A 394 -34.36 -34.72 5.24
CA GLU A 394 -35.27 -33.81 5.95
C GLU A 394 -34.76 -33.47 7.37
N LEU A 395 -34.75 -32.18 7.70
CA LEU A 395 -34.47 -31.67 9.04
C LEU A 395 -35.75 -31.65 9.89
N PRO A 396 -35.74 -32.14 11.15
CA PRO A 396 -36.82 -31.89 12.08
C PRO A 396 -36.62 -30.57 12.85
N GLY A 397 -37.68 -29.76 12.87
CA GLY A 397 -38.18 -29.09 14.08
C GLY A 397 -37.43 -27.86 14.59
N GLU A 398 -38.09 -26.71 14.42
CA GLU A 398 -37.79 -25.42 15.04
C GLU A 398 -37.63 -25.52 16.57
N THR A 399 -36.65 -24.79 17.11
CA THR A 399 -36.74 -24.20 18.44
C THR A 399 -36.12 -22.80 18.38
N GLU A 400 -36.98 -21.80 18.53
CA GLU A 400 -36.61 -20.40 18.76
C GLU A 400 -35.89 -20.29 20.11
N ASP A 401 -34.71 -19.68 20.14
CA ASP A 401 -34.18 -19.10 21.37
C ASP A 401 -33.60 -17.71 21.07
N HIS A 402 -34.23 -16.71 21.70
CA HIS A 402 -33.90 -15.30 21.61
C HIS A 402 -32.63 -15.01 22.42
N ARG A 403 -31.53 -14.64 21.75
CA ARG A 403 -30.42 -13.92 22.39
C ARG A 403 -29.88 -12.79 21.51
N GLU A 404 -30.33 -11.60 21.90
CA GLU A 404 -29.72 -10.26 21.82
C GLU A 404 -28.52 -10.05 20.88
N ASP A 405 -28.80 -9.23 19.85
CA ASP A 405 -27.86 -8.58 18.94
C ASP A 405 -26.73 -7.81 19.66
N GLN A 406 -25.48 -8.24 19.43
CA GLN A 406 -24.31 -7.38 19.58
C GLN A 406 -23.86 -6.88 18.20
N PRO A 407 -23.90 -5.57 17.91
CA PRO A 407 -23.34 -5.03 16.69
C PRO A 407 -21.86 -4.66 16.90
N GLY A 408 -20.97 -5.18 16.05
CA GLY A 408 -19.67 -4.54 15.78
C GLY A 408 -18.41 -5.39 15.90
N LYS A 409 -18.36 -6.58 15.32
CA LYS A 409 -17.12 -7.39 15.27
C LYS A 409 -16.30 -7.31 13.98
N ASP A 410 -16.80 -6.71 12.89
CA ASP A 410 -16.15 -6.88 11.57
C ASP A 410 -15.56 -5.58 11.00
N ALA A 411 -14.78 -4.86 11.80
CA ALA A 411 -14.02 -3.69 11.36
C ALA A 411 -12.52 -3.99 11.19
N ALA A 412 -12.20 -5.05 10.46
CA ALA A 412 -10.88 -5.27 9.82
C ALA A 412 -10.80 -6.53 8.95
N GLU A 413 -11.85 -7.33 8.79
CA GLU A 413 -11.86 -8.36 7.77
C GLU A 413 -12.13 -7.71 6.41
N VAL A 414 -11.03 -7.38 5.72
CA VAL A 414 -10.98 -7.55 4.27
C VAL A 414 -11.33 -9.01 4.05
N ASP A 415 -12.37 -9.28 3.25
CA ASP A 415 -12.72 -10.63 2.81
C ASP A 415 -11.44 -11.34 2.36
N VAL A 416 -10.98 -12.28 3.19
CA VAL A 416 -10.03 -13.32 2.83
C VAL A 416 -10.91 -14.48 2.38
N ASP A 417 -11.52 -14.32 1.22
CA ASP A 417 -12.12 -15.40 0.43
C ASP A 417 -12.14 -14.91 -1.03
N ASP A 418 -11.70 -15.79 -1.93
CA ASP A 418 -11.53 -15.65 -3.39
C ASP A 418 -10.15 -15.16 -3.90
N LEU A 419 -9.06 -15.81 -3.46
CA LEU A 419 -7.81 -16.08 -4.20
C LEU A 419 -7.03 -17.22 -3.48
N ASP A 420 -7.60 -18.40 -3.25
CA ASP A 420 -7.55 -19.51 -4.22
C ASP A 420 -7.89 -19.12 -5.66
N ASP A 421 -6.85 -18.76 -6.41
CA ASP A 421 -6.85 -18.83 -7.89
C ASP A 421 -5.41 -18.88 -8.42
N MET A 422 -4.62 -19.73 -7.76
CA MET A 422 -3.37 -20.30 -8.22
C MET A 422 -3.34 -21.72 -7.62
N PRO A 423 -3.35 -22.80 -8.40
CA PRO A 423 -2.92 -24.08 -7.87
C PRO A 423 -1.40 -23.99 -7.60
N PHE A 424 -1.06 -23.72 -6.34
CA PHE A 424 0.28 -23.69 -5.72
C PHE A 424 1.26 -22.56 -6.07
#